data_AF-A0A3D5NZ69-F1
#
_entry.id   AF-A0A3D5NZ69-F1
#
_cell.length_a   1.000
_cell.length_b   1.000
_cell.length_c   1.000
_cell.angle_alpha   90.00
_cell.angle_beta   90.00
_cell.angle_gamma   90.00
#
_symmetry.space_group_name_H-M   'P 1'
#
loop_
_entity.id
_entity.type
_entity.pdbx_description
1 polymer ?
#
loop_
_entity_poly.entity_id
_entity_poly.type
_entity_poly.pdbx_seq_one_letter_code
_entity_poly.pdbx_strand_id
1 'polypeptide(L)'
;KTIPGLIKQTKNERFVYDAYRRLIMMYSDVVMEKAAGIEPPDGEGIRNQLEELMDAMKEKRDVTLDTDLTTDDLKSLVSQFKEKISEVLGKPFPDNARDQLLGGIEAVFRSWNGKRAISYRKIENIPHEWGTAVNVQTMVFGNMGNSSATGVAFTRNPATGENVFYGEWLV
;
A
#
# COMPACT_ATOMS: atom_id res chain seq x y z
N LYS A 1 19.15 -11.57 -4.78
CA LYS A 1 18.31 -10.91 -3.74
C LYS A 1 17.61 -9.70 -4.37
N THR A 2 16.35 -9.43 -4.03
CA THR A 2 15.43 -8.53 -4.77
C THR A 2 15.90 -7.07 -4.82
N ILE A 3 16.20 -6.45 -3.67
CA ILE A 3 16.59 -5.03 -3.60
C ILE A 3 17.84 -4.73 -4.46
N PRO A 4 19.00 -5.42 -4.31
CA PRO A 4 20.16 -5.18 -5.16
C PRO A 4 19.88 -5.38 -6.66
N GLY A 5 19.01 -6.34 -7.00
CA GLY A 5 18.61 -6.61 -8.38
C GLY A 5 17.82 -5.44 -8.98
N LEU A 6 16.84 -4.92 -8.23
CA LEU A 6 16.01 -3.81 -8.67
C LEU A 6 16.83 -2.51 -8.77
N ILE A 7 17.72 -2.24 -7.80
CA ILE A 7 18.64 -1.09 -7.85
C ILE A 7 19.50 -1.14 -9.12
N LYS A 8 20.05 -2.32 -9.46
CA LYS A 8 20.86 -2.49 -10.67
C LYS A 8 20.07 -2.23 -11.95
N GLN A 9 18.81 -2.64 -12.00
CA GLN A 9 17.95 -2.47 -13.17
C GLN A 9 17.47 -1.02 -13.35
N THR A 10 17.04 -0.37 -12.27
CA THR A 10 16.47 0.98 -12.32
C THR A 10 17.52 2.08 -12.22
N LYS A 11 18.71 1.77 -11.69
CA LYS A 11 19.74 2.75 -11.30
C LYS A 11 19.19 3.84 -10.37
N ASN A 12 18.13 3.54 -9.64
CA ASN A 12 17.43 4.48 -8.77
C ASN A 12 17.18 3.80 -7.42
N GLU A 13 18.16 3.92 -6.52
CA GLU A 13 18.09 3.31 -5.20
C GLU A 13 16.97 3.91 -4.34
N ARG A 14 16.78 5.23 -4.43
CA ARG A 14 15.70 5.95 -3.73
C ARG A 14 14.34 5.34 -4.07
N PHE A 15 14.05 5.12 -5.35
CA PHE A 15 12.81 4.48 -5.82
C PHE A 15 12.61 3.09 -5.20
N VAL A 16 13.67 2.27 -5.12
CA VAL A 16 13.55 0.91 -4.59
C VAL A 16 13.14 0.93 -3.12
N TYR A 17 13.75 1.81 -2.32
CA TYR A 17 13.39 1.94 -0.91
C TYR A 17 12.03 2.64 -0.71
N ASP A 18 11.66 3.59 -1.57
CA ASP A 18 10.32 4.18 -1.57
C ASP A 18 9.23 3.13 -1.85
N ALA A 19 9.42 2.32 -2.90
CA ALA A 19 8.50 1.22 -3.22
C ALA A 19 8.43 0.20 -2.08
N TYR A 20 9.57 -0.08 -1.44
CA TYR A 20 9.63 -1.07 -0.36
C TYR A 20 8.94 -0.59 0.92
N ARG A 21 9.12 0.66 1.35
CA ARG A 21 8.37 1.19 2.51
C ARG A 21 6.86 1.18 2.25
N ARG A 22 6.43 1.48 1.02
CA ARG A 22 5.02 1.47 0.62
C ARG A 22 4.45 0.06 0.65
N LEU A 23 5.22 -0.93 0.18
CA LEU A 23 4.85 -2.34 0.30
C LEU A 23 4.68 -2.74 1.76
N ILE A 24 5.66 -2.42 2.62
CA ILE A 24 5.62 -2.76 4.04
C ILE A 24 4.37 -2.18 4.70
N MET A 25 4.14 -0.88 4.52
CA MET A 25 3.02 -0.16 5.11
C MET A 25 1.65 -0.67 4.62
N MET A 26 1.49 -0.90 3.31
CA MET A 26 0.23 -1.38 2.75
C MET A 26 -0.04 -2.84 3.10
N TYR A 27 0.99 -3.68 3.12
CA TYR A 27 0.85 -5.09 3.44
C TYR A 27 0.57 -5.31 4.93
N SER A 28 1.21 -4.55 5.82
CA SER A 28 0.91 -4.63 7.26
C SER A 28 -0.53 -4.24 7.56
N ASP A 29 -1.00 -3.13 6.99
CA ASP A 29 -2.38 -2.64 7.11
C ASP A 29 -3.40 -3.65 6.60
N VAL A 30 -3.28 -4.06 5.34
CA VAL A 30 -4.33 -4.85 4.66
C VAL A 30 -4.25 -6.33 5.03
N VAL A 31 -3.06 -6.92 4.99
CA VAL A 31 -2.88 -8.37 5.12
C VAL A 31 -2.65 -8.78 6.57
N MET A 32 -1.79 -8.06 7.29
CA MET A 32 -1.38 -8.48 8.63
C MET A 32 -2.36 -8.04 9.74
N GLU A 33 -3.08 -6.93 9.54
CA GLU A 33 -4.02 -6.35 10.50
C GLU A 33 -5.49 -6.57 10.06
N LYS A 34 -5.96 -5.86 9.03
CA LYS A 34 -7.38 -5.86 8.63
C LYS A 34 -7.91 -7.24 8.27
N ALA A 35 -7.19 -7.97 7.41
CA ALA A 35 -7.59 -9.32 7.02
C ALA A 35 -7.47 -10.35 8.16
N ALA A 36 -6.63 -10.09 9.16
CA ALA A 36 -6.54 -10.90 10.36
C ALA A 36 -7.71 -10.65 11.34
N GLY A 37 -8.60 -9.68 11.04
CA GLY A 37 -9.73 -9.32 11.90
C GLY A 37 -9.31 -8.54 13.15
N ILE A 38 -8.12 -7.93 13.13
CA ILE A 38 -7.63 -7.07 14.19
C ILE A 38 -8.30 -5.70 13.98
N GLU A 39 -9.08 -5.26 14.96
CA GLU A 39 -9.78 -3.97 14.96
C GLU A 39 -9.22 -3.14 16.12
N PRO A 40 -8.09 -2.45 15.93
CA PRO A 40 -7.56 -1.53 16.93
C PRO A 40 -8.49 -0.31 17.07
N PRO A 41 -8.41 0.42 18.20
CA PRO A 41 -9.13 1.68 18.36
C PRO A 41 -8.87 2.66 17.21
N ASP A 42 -9.79 3.59 17.00
CA ASP A 42 -9.68 4.59 15.93
C ASP A 42 -8.36 5.37 16.05
N GLY A 43 -7.56 5.35 14.98
CA GLY A 43 -6.26 6.01 14.91
C GLY A 43 -5.07 5.16 15.40
N GLU A 44 -5.30 3.99 16.00
CA GLU A 44 -4.23 3.12 16.51
C GLU A 44 -3.83 1.99 15.55
N GLY A 45 -4.42 1.95 14.35
CA GLY A 45 -4.06 0.97 13.31
C GLY A 45 -2.59 1.04 12.93
N ILE A 46 -2.01 -0.11 12.55
CA ILE A 46 -0.60 -0.20 12.18
C ILE A 46 -0.23 0.83 11.12
N ARG A 47 -1.13 1.11 10.17
CA ARG A 47 -0.90 2.13 9.15
C ARG A 47 -0.67 3.51 9.75
N ASN A 48 -1.54 3.95 10.67
CA ASN A 48 -1.43 5.24 11.33
C ASN A 48 -0.11 5.35 12.11
N GLN A 49 0.28 4.30 12.83
CA GLN A 49 1.56 4.27 13.54
C GLN A 49 2.78 4.34 12.61
N LEU A 50 2.69 3.75 11.40
CA LEU A 50 3.74 3.88 10.40
C LEU A 50 3.77 5.26 9.73
N GLU A 51 2.60 5.90 9.55
CA GLU A 51 2.48 7.29 9.08
C GLU A 51 3.11 8.25 10.11
N GLU A 52 2.86 8.07 11.41
CA GLU A 52 3.49 8.86 12.49
C GLU A 52 5.02 8.76 12.49
N LEU A 53 5.57 7.56 12.28
CA LEU A 53 7.03 7.39 12.15
C LEU A 53 7.59 8.14 10.94
N MET A 54 6.83 8.19 9.85
CA MET A 54 7.21 8.92 8.66
C MET A 54 7.15 10.44 8.87
N ASP A 55 6.11 10.94 9.53
CA ASP A 55 5.97 12.34 9.88
C ASP A 55 7.07 12.80 10.84
N ALA A 56 7.38 12.00 11.87
CA ALA A 56 8.51 12.27 12.77
C ALA A 56 9.86 12.33 12.03
N MET A 57 10.06 11.50 11.00
CA MET A 57 11.26 11.57 10.17
C MET A 57 11.29 12.84 9.32
N LYS A 58 10.16 13.27 8.77
CA LYS A 58 10.05 14.54 8.01
C LYS A 58 10.34 15.75 8.90
N GLU A 59 9.77 15.79 10.10
CA GLU A 59 10.04 16.84 11.10
C GLU A 59 11.53 16.90 11.46
N LYS A 60 12.16 15.74 11.71
CA LYS A 60 13.60 15.65 12.00
C LYS A 60 14.48 16.16 10.85
N ARG A 61 13.99 16.08 9.60
CA ARG A 61 14.69 16.53 8.40
C ARG A 61 14.30 17.94 7.96
N ASP A 62 13.38 18.59 8.67
CA ASP A 62 12.82 19.89 8.30
C ASP A 62 12.27 19.92 6.86
N VAL A 63 11.58 18.84 6.48
CA VAL A 63 10.93 18.71 5.17
C VAL A 63 9.43 18.49 5.35
N THR A 64 8.65 18.83 4.33
CA THR A 64 7.19 18.69 4.36
C THR A 64 6.69 17.57 3.45
N LEU A 65 7.39 17.32 2.33
CA LEU A 65 6.99 16.33 1.35
C LEU A 65 7.77 15.02 1.54
N ASP A 66 7.06 13.91 1.37
CA ASP A 66 7.67 12.56 1.31
C ASP A 66 8.75 12.45 0.21
N THR A 67 8.64 13.26 -0.85
CA THR A 67 9.60 13.31 -1.95
C THR A 67 10.96 13.84 -1.53
N ASP A 68 11.00 14.67 -0.48
CA ASP A 68 12.21 15.34 -0.01
C ASP A 68 13.05 14.45 0.90
N LEU A 69 12.50 13.32 1.36
CA LEU A 69 13.25 12.31 2.10
C LEU A 69 14.33 11.66 1.23
N THR A 70 15.51 11.52 1.81
CA THR A 70 16.68 10.93 1.14
C THR A 70 16.60 9.41 1.10
N THR A 71 17.44 8.78 0.28
CA THR A 71 17.56 7.32 0.24
C THR A 71 17.88 6.72 1.61
N ASP A 72 18.73 7.38 2.40
CA ASP A 72 19.12 6.88 3.72
C ASP A 72 18.01 7.04 4.76
N ASP A 73 17.18 8.08 4.63
CA ASP A 73 15.96 8.21 5.44
C ASP A 73 14.98 7.08 5.14
N LEU A 74 14.77 6.77 3.86
CA LEU A 74 13.89 5.67 3.45
C LEU A 74 14.40 4.31 3.93
N LYS A 75 15.72 4.08 3.91
CA LYS A 75 16.34 2.89 4.51
C LYS A 75 16.08 2.81 6.02
N SER A 76 16.23 3.94 6.72
CA SER A 76 15.95 4.01 8.16
C SER A 76 14.48 3.72 8.46
N LEU A 77 13.55 4.32 7.70
CA LEU A 77 12.11 4.07 7.82
C LEU A 77 11.76 2.61 7.60
N VAL A 78 12.34 1.95 6.60
CA VAL A 78 12.10 0.52 6.37
C VAL A 78 12.46 -0.33 7.60
N SER A 79 13.58 -0.04 8.26
CA SER A 79 13.96 -0.74 9.49
C SER A 79 12.98 -0.44 10.63
N GLN A 80 12.68 0.84 10.86
CA GLN A 80 11.74 1.27 11.90
C GLN A 80 10.34 0.67 11.69
N PHE A 81 9.87 0.57 10.45
CA PHE A 81 8.58 -0.02 10.11
C PHE A 81 8.54 -1.50 10.47
N LYS A 82 9.60 -2.26 10.17
CA LYS A 82 9.66 -3.68 10.52
C LYS A 82 9.68 -3.91 12.02
N GLU A 83 10.41 -3.08 12.75
CA GLU A 83 10.45 -3.12 14.21
C GLU A 83 9.06 -2.83 14.79
N LYS A 84 8.42 -1.74 14.34
CA LYS A 84 7.07 -1.36 14.77
C LYS A 84 6.03 -2.43 14.45
N ILE A 85 6.09 -3.04 13.26
CA ILE A 85 5.22 -4.16 12.87
C ILE A 85 5.42 -5.35 13.82
N SER A 86 6.66 -5.69 14.14
CA SER A 86 6.94 -6.81 15.05
C SER A 86 6.47 -6.53 16.48
N GLU A 87 6.59 -5.29 16.93
CA GLU A 87 6.13 -4.83 18.25
C GLU A 87 4.60 -4.90 18.36
N VAL A 88 3.88 -4.34 17.38
CA VAL A 88 2.42 -4.16 17.44
C VAL A 88 1.67 -5.44 17.04
N LEU A 89 2.12 -6.12 15.97
CA LEU A 89 1.43 -7.29 15.42
C LEU A 89 2.01 -8.62 15.93
N GLY A 90 3.05 -8.57 16.77
CA GLY A 90 3.68 -9.74 17.40
C GLY A 90 4.38 -10.71 16.44
N LYS A 91 4.57 -10.32 15.17
CA LYS A 91 5.21 -11.13 14.13
C LYS A 91 6.02 -10.24 13.18
N PRO A 92 7.17 -10.72 12.68
CA PRO A 92 7.97 -9.96 11.75
C PRO A 92 7.26 -9.79 10.40
N PHE A 93 7.62 -8.74 9.67
CA PHE A 93 7.21 -8.56 8.29
C PHE A 93 7.73 -9.73 7.42
N PRO A 94 6.88 -10.40 6.61
CA PRO A 94 7.29 -11.55 5.82
C PRO A 94 8.11 -11.09 4.61
N ASP A 95 9.44 -11.23 4.64
CA ASP A 95 10.31 -10.81 3.53
C ASP A 95 10.39 -11.78 2.33
N ASN A 96 9.72 -12.93 2.43
CA ASN A 96 9.65 -13.91 1.35
C ASN A 96 8.50 -13.58 0.38
N ALA A 97 8.82 -13.45 -0.91
CA ALA A 97 7.84 -13.09 -1.94
C ALA A 97 6.69 -14.11 -2.10
N ARG A 98 6.94 -15.42 -1.88
CA ARG A 98 5.89 -16.44 -1.94
C ARG A 98 4.96 -16.35 -0.74
N ASP A 99 5.51 -16.11 0.45
CA ASP A 99 4.71 -15.94 1.66
C ASP A 99 3.85 -14.68 1.56
N GLN A 100 4.40 -13.59 1.00
CA GLN A 100 3.64 -12.37 0.70
C GLN A 100 2.51 -12.62 -0.31
N LEU A 101 2.78 -13.36 -1.39
CA LEU A 101 1.78 -13.68 -2.39
C LEU A 101 0.63 -14.49 -1.81
N LEU A 102 0.94 -15.57 -1.08
CA LEU A 102 -0.06 -16.42 -0.46
C LEU A 102 -0.86 -15.67 0.62
N GLY A 103 -0.17 -14.87 1.44
CA GLY A 103 -0.83 -14.02 2.45
C GLY A 103 -1.75 -12.99 1.82
N GLY A 104 -1.36 -12.37 0.70
CA GLY A 104 -2.20 -11.45 -0.05
C GLY A 104 -3.44 -12.12 -0.65
N ILE A 105 -3.29 -13.32 -1.23
CA ILE A 105 -4.42 -14.12 -1.76
C ILE A 105 -5.41 -14.45 -0.63
N GLU A 106 -4.89 -14.97 0.49
CA GLU A 106 -5.72 -15.33 1.65
C GLU A 106 -6.44 -14.10 2.22
N ALA A 107 -5.75 -12.96 2.32
CA ALA A 107 -6.33 -11.72 2.80
C ALA A 107 -7.50 -11.23 1.95
N VAL A 108 -7.41 -11.35 0.62
CA VAL A 108 -8.52 -11.01 -0.27
C VAL A 108 -9.73 -11.91 -0.01
N PHE A 109 -9.53 -13.22 0.10
CA PHE A 109 -10.65 -14.12 0.42
C PHE A 109 -11.26 -13.86 1.80
N ARG A 110 -10.44 -13.59 2.82
CA ARG A 110 -10.93 -13.19 4.15
C ARG A 110 -11.71 -11.87 4.09
N SER A 111 -11.27 -10.92 3.28
CA SER A 111 -11.92 -9.61 3.14
C SER A 111 -13.36 -9.69 2.61
N TRP A 112 -13.69 -10.71 1.82
CA TRP A 112 -15.06 -10.96 1.37
C TRP A 112 -16.03 -11.16 2.53
N ASN A 113 -15.55 -11.74 3.64
CA ASN A 113 -16.32 -12.00 4.84
C ASN A 113 -16.14 -10.92 5.92
N GLY A 114 -15.47 -9.81 5.61
CA GLY A 114 -15.34 -8.68 6.53
C GLY A 114 -16.70 -8.00 6.80
N LYS A 115 -16.89 -7.46 8.02
CA LYS A 115 -18.14 -6.80 8.46
C LYS A 115 -18.61 -5.72 7.48
N ARG A 116 -17.68 -4.91 6.97
CA ARG A 116 -17.96 -3.85 5.98
C ARG A 116 -18.42 -4.42 4.65
N ALA A 117 -17.79 -5.48 4.15
CA ALA A 117 -18.17 -6.14 2.90
C ALA A 117 -19.54 -6.81 2.99
N ILE A 118 -19.83 -7.48 4.11
CA ILE A 118 -21.16 -8.05 4.37
C ILE A 118 -22.24 -6.96 4.38
N SER A 119 -21.98 -5.84 5.06
CA SER A 119 -22.93 -4.72 5.15
C SER A 119 -23.16 -4.08 3.77
N TYR A 120 -22.09 -3.84 3.01
CA TYR A 120 -22.17 -3.32 1.65
C TYR A 120 -23.03 -4.23 0.74
N ARG A 121 -22.80 -5.55 0.78
CA ARG A 121 -23.60 -6.50 -0.01
C ARG A 121 -25.08 -6.49 0.34
N LYS A 122 -25.43 -6.29 1.62
CA LYS A 122 -26.84 -6.17 2.05
C LYS A 122 -27.50 -4.91 1.50
N ILE A 123 -26.78 -3.79 1.46
CA ILE A 123 -27.28 -2.52 0.94
C ILE A 123 -27.45 -2.59 -0.59
N GLU A 124 -26.45 -3.12 -1.28
CA GLU A 124 -26.41 -3.20 -2.75
C GLU A 124 -27.09 -4.46 -3.33
N ASN A 125 -27.71 -5.30 -2.48
CA ASN A 125 -28.34 -6.57 -2.86
C ASN A 125 -27.43 -7.52 -3.66
N ILE A 126 -26.15 -7.62 -3.27
CA ILE A 126 -25.17 -8.51 -3.91
C ILE A 126 -25.20 -9.88 -3.21
N PRO A 127 -25.38 -10.99 -3.96
CA PRO A 127 -25.40 -12.33 -3.38
C PRO A 127 -24.11 -12.72 -2.68
N HIS A 128 -24.22 -13.53 -1.62
CA HIS A 128 -23.06 -13.86 -0.77
C HIS A 128 -22.15 -14.92 -1.41
N GLU A 129 -22.75 -15.82 -2.17
CA GLU A 129 -22.15 -17.00 -2.78
C GLU A 129 -21.24 -16.69 -3.97
N TRP A 130 -21.25 -15.47 -4.50
CA TRP A 130 -20.39 -15.08 -5.62
C TRP A 130 -18.90 -15.11 -5.26
N GLY A 131 -18.56 -14.82 -4.01
CA GLY A 131 -17.17 -14.70 -3.58
C GLY A 131 -16.45 -13.50 -4.22
N THR A 132 -15.12 -13.56 -4.18
CA THR A 132 -14.24 -12.59 -4.83
C THR A 132 -13.10 -13.32 -5.52
N ALA A 133 -12.65 -12.82 -6.67
CA ALA A 133 -11.46 -13.33 -7.34
C ALA A 133 -10.20 -12.60 -6.83
N VAL A 134 -9.03 -13.17 -7.11
CA VAL A 134 -7.74 -12.52 -6.89
C VAL A 134 -7.04 -12.35 -8.23
N ASN A 135 -6.72 -11.10 -8.57
CA ASN A 135 -5.95 -10.76 -9.77
C ASN A 135 -4.48 -10.59 -9.39
N VAL A 136 -3.60 -11.37 -10.01
CA VAL A 136 -2.14 -11.24 -9.84
C VAL A 136 -1.57 -10.69 -11.14
N GLN A 137 -0.95 -9.51 -11.07
CA GLN A 137 -0.46 -8.79 -12.23
C GLN A 137 1.01 -8.40 -12.05
N THR A 138 1.74 -8.32 -13.16
CA THR A 138 3.09 -7.75 -13.15
C THR A 138 3.03 -6.25 -12.85
N MET A 139 3.96 -5.77 -12.02
CA MET A 139 3.98 -4.37 -11.59
C MET A 139 4.51 -3.45 -12.70
N VAL A 140 3.89 -2.28 -12.82
CA VAL A 140 4.40 -1.11 -13.53
C VAL A 140 4.46 0.06 -12.55
N PHE A 141 5.41 0.98 -12.74
CA PHE A 141 5.72 1.99 -11.73
C PHE A 141 5.51 3.41 -12.28
N GLY A 142 4.56 4.13 -11.67
CA GLY A 142 4.35 5.56 -11.93
C GLY A 142 5.30 6.49 -11.17
N ASN A 143 6.18 5.95 -10.31
CA ASN A 143 7.02 6.71 -9.37
C ASN A 143 8.53 6.52 -9.60
N MET A 144 8.97 6.19 -10.83
CA MET A 144 10.40 6.01 -11.13
C MET A 144 11.17 7.32 -11.33
N GLY A 145 10.46 8.45 -11.41
CA GLY A 145 11.01 9.81 -11.59
C GLY A 145 10.10 10.65 -12.50
N ASN A 146 10.58 11.82 -12.91
CA ASN A 146 9.78 12.86 -13.59
C ASN A 146 9.22 12.48 -14.98
N SER A 147 9.61 11.32 -15.51
CA SER A 147 9.08 10.76 -16.77
C SER A 147 8.08 9.62 -16.53
N SER A 148 7.59 9.47 -15.30
CA SER A 148 6.60 8.47 -14.89
C SER A 148 5.41 9.19 -14.26
N ALA A 149 4.22 8.60 -14.34
CA ALA A 149 3.03 9.14 -13.70
C ALA A 149 2.04 8.01 -13.41
N THR A 150 1.09 8.27 -12.52
CA THR A 150 -0.11 7.45 -12.32
C THR A 150 -1.34 8.33 -12.45
N GLY A 151 -2.43 7.82 -13.00
CA GLY A 151 -3.65 8.61 -13.21
C GLY A 151 -4.89 7.77 -13.41
N VAL A 152 -6.04 8.42 -13.27
CA VAL A 152 -7.36 7.83 -13.45
C VAL A 152 -8.15 8.76 -14.37
N ALA A 153 -8.83 8.18 -15.35
CA ALA A 153 -9.62 8.94 -16.30
C ALA A 153 -10.91 8.21 -16.66
N PHE A 154 -11.90 9.01 -17.05
CA PHE A 154 -13.15 8.61 -17.65
C PHE A 154 -13.16 9.06 -19.11
N THR A 155 -13.72 8.23 -19.98
CA THR A 155 -13.89 8.56 -21.40
C THR A 155 -14.91 9.67 -21.65
N ARG A 156 -15.75 9.97 -20.65
CA ARG A 156 -16.76 11.04 -20.61
C ARG A 156 -16.82 11.65 -19.22
N ASN A 157 -17.41 12.84 -19.09
CA ASN A 157 -17.62 13.45 -17.77
C ASN A 157 -18.62 12.59 -16.95
N PRO A 158 -18.22 12.02 -15.80
CA PRO A 158 -19.10 11.15 -15.02
C PRO A 158 -20.24 11.88 -14.29
N ALA A 159 -20.14 13.21 -14.13
CA ALA A 159 -21.17 14.03 -13.48
C ALA A 159 -22.23 14.55 -14.47
N THR A 160 -21.83 14.91 -15.69
CA THR A 160 -22.73 15.52 -16.69
C THR A 160 -23.08 14.62 -17.87
N GLY A 161 -22.28 13.58 -18.14
CA GLY A 161 -22.41 12.72 -19.33
C GLY A 161 -21.84 13.32 -20.61
N GLU A 162 -21.27 14.52 -20.56
CA GLU A 162 -20.66 15.20 -21.71
C GLU A 162 -19.51 14.37 -22.29
N ASN A 163 -19.41 14.31 -23.62
CA ASN A 163 -18.40 13.54 -24.34
C ASN A 163 -17.04 14.26 -24.36
N VAL A 164 -16.45 14.46 -23.18
CA VAL A 164 -15.14 15.06 -22.97
C VAL A 164 -14.27 14.14 -22.12
N PHE A 165 -12.98 14.08 -22.43
CA PHE A 165 -12.02 13.33 -21.63
C PHE A 165 -11.88 14.01 -20.26
N TYR A 166 -12.09 13.25 -19.18
CA TYR A 166 -12.08 13.76 -17.81
C TYR A 166 -11.17 12.90 -16.95
N GLY A 167 -10.19 13.48 -16.26
CA GLY A 167 -9.29 12.70 -15.41
C GLY A 167 -8.27 13.53 -14.66
N GLU A 168 -7.50 12.84 -13.82
CA GLU A 168 -6.45 13.40 -12.98
C GLU A 168 -5.22 12.49 -13.00
N TRP A 169 -4.03 13.07 -12.81
CA TRP A 169 -2.77 12.34 -12.72
C TRP A 169 -1.79 13.01 -11.76
N LEU A 170 -0.82 12.24 -11.30
CA LEU A 170 0.31 12.69 -10.51
C LEU A 170 1.61 12.26 -11.20
N VAL A 171 2.52 13.22 -11.37
CA VAL A 171 3.89 13.04 -11.88
C VAL A 171 4.82 12.69 -10.73
#